data_AF-A0ABD3A5V6-F1
#
_entry.id   AF-A0ABD3A5V6-F1
#
_cell.length_a   1.000
_cell.length_b   1.000
_cell.length_c   1.000
_cell.angle_alpha   90.00
_cell.angle_beta   90.00
_cell.angle_gamma   90.00
#
_symmetry.space_group_name_H-M   'P 1'
#
loop_
_entity.id
_entity.type
_entity.pdbx_description
1 polymer ?
#
loop_
_entity_poly.entity_id
_entity_poly.type
_entity_poly.pdbx_seq_one_letter_code
_entity_poly.pdbx_strand_id
1 'polypeptide(L)'
;MNSSASQLPKPDVTLTLGPSSPIQDLKPEERGIKLIQLLLTCANHASSGNLHHADACLQQISQLASITGDCMQRLAARGGGDKTADEEEQQLQETSKTTSFNLNDYTLIKEGEAEILMHAKNEVFFNKTQALSASGLRALRYAREVEGIGQVVALDNDKASVEACQRNIKFNGSVACSKSHLADARVYMLTHPKEFDVVDLNTYGSPSVFLGSALQSVVDGGILMCTATHMAILCGGNGEVCYSKYGSYPLKGKYCHEMALRVLLASIENNSVRYLPGFGPVVPQECSDCGKKYNMGGPIWSAPILDQEWVTSILEGVKSMKDHYPAYS
;
A
#
# COMPACT_ATOMS: atom_id res chain seq x y z
N MET A 1 19.92 -52.19 1.74
CA MET A 1 18.60 -52.20 2.39
C MET A 1 18.36 -50.80 2.94
N ASN A 2 17.30 -50.15 2.45
CA ASN A 2 16.92 -48.77 2.73
C ASN A 2 16.47 -48.56 4.19
N SER A 3 16.79 -47.41 4.79
CA SER A 3 16.00 -46.86 5.90
C SER A 3 15.64 -45.40 5.63
N SER A 4 14.40 -45.20 5.21
CA SER A 4 13.73 -43.91 5.05
C SER A 4 13.13 -43.46 6.39
N ALA A 5 13.49 -42.27 6.86
CA ALA A 5 12.88 -41.64 8.04
C ALA A 5 11.52 -41.01 7.66
N SER A 6 10.46 -41.41 8.38
CA SER A 6 9.08 -40.97 8.21
C SER A 6 8.84 -39.57 8.81
N GLN A 7 8.36 -38.63 8.01
CA GLN A 7 7.86 -37.33 8.47
C GLN A 7 6.43 -37.45 9.01
N LEU A 8 6.15 -36.80 10.14
CA LEU A 8 4.81 -36.63 10.73
C LEU A 8 3.90 -35.78 9.81
N PRO A 9 2.60 -36.10 9.67
CA PRO A 9 1.67 -35.27 8.91
C PRO A 9 1.25 -34.01 9.70
N LYS A 10 1.14 -32.89 8.99
CA LYS A 10 0.56 -31.63 9.47
C LYS A 10 -0.97 -31.76 9.59
N PRO A 11 -1.62 -31.05 10.53
CA PRO A 11 -3.06 -31.14 10.71
C PRO A 11 -3.81 -30.54 9.52
N ASP A 12 -4.69 -31.33 8.94
CA ASP A 12 -5.62 -30.95 7.87
C ASP A 12 -6.86 -30.32 8.52
N VAL A 13 -7.08 -29.02 8.30
CA VAL A 13 -8.29 -28.33 8.77
C VAL A 13 -9.33 -28.43 7.67
N THR A 14 -9.95 -29.59 7.56
CA THR A 14 -11.09 -29.81 6.66
C THR A 14 -12.34 -29.20 7.28
N LEU A 15 -12.72 -27.99 6.83
CA LEU A 15 -14.01 -27.39 7.16
C LEU A 15 -15.08 -27.99 6.24
N THR A 16 -15.82 -28.97 6.75
CA THR A 16 -16.99 -29.56 6.09
C THR A 16 -18.14 -28.54 6.00
N LEU A 17 -18.69 -28.38 4.79
CA LEU A 17 -19.88 -27.56 4.53
C LEU A 17 -21.14 -28.27 5.03
N GLY A 18 -21.86 -27.64 5.95
CA GLY A 18 -23.26 -28.01 6.27
C GLY A 18 -24.24 -27.57 5.16
N PRO A 19 -25.48 -28.10 5.17
CA PRO A 19 -26.47 -27.85 4.11
C PRO A 19 -26.83 -26.37 3.99
N SER A 20 -27.00 -25.92 2.75
CA SER A 20 -27.17 -24.54 2.32
C SER A 20 -28.49 -23.91 2.78
N SER A 21 -28.42 -22.89 3.63
CA SER A 21 -29.52 -21.94 3.85
C SER A 21 -29.80 -21.14 2.56
N PRO A 22 -31.07 -20.79 2.27
CA PRO A 22 -31.41 -19.91 1.15
C PRO A 22 -30.67 -18.57 1.21
N ILE A 23 -30.10 -18.14 0.09
CA ILE A 23 -29.22 -16.97 -0.06
C ILE A 23 -29.84 -15.65 0.46
N GLN A 24 -31.18 -15.58 0.50
CA GLN A 24 -31.91 -14.36 0.87
C GLN A 24 -31.95 -14.09 2.39
N ASP A 25 -31.67 -15.08 3.24
CA ASP A 25 -31.81 -14.97 4.71
C ASP A 25 -30.48 -14.76 5.47
N LEU A 26 -29.34 -14.69 4.76
CA LEU A 26 -28.05 -14.48 5.41
C LEU A 26 -27.92 -13.04 5.94
N LYS A 27 -27.41 -12.88 7.17
CA LYS A 27 -27.09 -11.56 7.71
C LYS A 27 -25.95 -10.91 6.90
N PRO A 28 -25.86 -9.57 6.83
CA PRO A 28 -24.80 -8.88 6.05
C PRO A 28 -23.39 -9.39 6.35
N GLU A 29 -23.07 -9.62 7.63
CA GLU A 29 -21.77 -10.15 8.08
C GLU A 29 -21.47 -11.56 7.54
N GLU A 30 -22.49 -12.42 7.42
CA GLU A 30 -22.36 -13.80 6.91
C GLU A 30 -22.21 -13.85 5.38
N ARG A 31 -22.78 -12.86 4.67
CA ARG A 31 -22.66 -12.72 3.22
C ARG A 31 -21.23 -12.36 2.80
N GLY A 32 -20.60 -11.43 3.51
CA GLY A 32 -19.20 -11.05 3.26
C GLY A 32 -18.23 -12.23 3.42
N ILE A 33 -18.39 -13.03 4.49
CA ILE A 33 -17.58 -14.24 4.73
C ILE A 33 -17.81 -15.26 3.60
N LYS A 34 -19.07 -15.45 3.17
CA LYS A 34 -19.39 -16.38 2.08
C LYS A 34 -18.77 -15.94 0.74
N LEU A 35 -18.76 -14.63 0.46
CA LEU A 35 -18.11 -14.07 -0.72
C LEU A 35 -16.59 -14.28 -0.71
N ILE A 36 -15.93 -14.08 0.43
CA ILE A 36 -14.49 -14.33 0.58
C ILE A 36 -14.17 -15.82 0.31
N GLN A 37 -14.98 -16.72 0.86
CA GLN A 37 -14.83 -18.16 0.64
C GLN A 37 -15.01 -18.54 -0.83
N LEU A 38 -16.02 -17.99 -1.51
CA LEU A 38 -16.28 -18.25 -2.92
C LEU A 38 -15.17 -17.69 -3.83
N LEU A 39 -14.65 -16.50 -3.55
CA LEU A 39 -13.54 -15.90 -4.29
C LEU A 39 -12.25 -16.74 -4.15
N LEU A 40 -11.95 -17.22 -2.93
CA LEU A 40 -10.79 -18.07 -2.69
C LEU A 40 -10.94 -19.43 -3.39
N THR A 41 -12.13 -20.03 -3.33
CA THR A 41 -12.43 -21.31 -3.99
C THR A 41 -12.36 -21.17 -5.52
N CYS A 42 -12.89 -20.08 -6.06
CA CYS A 42 -12.80 -19.73 -7.47
C CYS A 42 -11.34 -19.60 -7.93
N ALA A 43 -10.52 -18.88 -7.17
CA ALA A 43 -9.09 -18.70 -7.47
C ALA A 43 -8.34 -20.03 -7.47
N ASN A 44 -8.63 -20.93 -6.51
CA ASN A 44 -8.01 -22.26 -6.44
C ASN A 44 -8.42 -23.18 -7.61
N HIS A 45 -9.68 -23.13 -8.05
CA HIS A 45 -10.12 -23.89 -9.23
C HIS A 45 -9.51 -23.34 -10.52
N ALA A 46 -9.42 -22.01 -10.66
CA ALA A 46 -8.78 -21.37 -11.79
C ALA A 46 -7.28 -21.70 -11.85
N SER A 47 -6.56 -21.63 -10.73
CA SER A 47 -5.13 -21.97 -10.68
C SER A 47 -4.85 -23.46 -10.94
N SER A 48 -5.83 -24.33 -10.67
CA SER A 48 -5.74 -25.77 -10.93
C SER A 48 -6.24 -26.17 -12.33
N GLY A 49 -6.58 -25.19 -13.19
CA GLY A 49 -7.08 -25.42 -14.54
C GLY A 49 -8.52 -25.96 -14.63
N ASN A 50 -9.24 -25.99 -13.50
CA ASN A 50 -10.58 -26.57 -13.40
C ASN A 50 -11.66 -25.50 -13.64
N LEU A 51 -11.69 -24.97 -14.87
CA LEU A 51 -12.44 -23.76 -15.24
C LEU A 51 -13.96 -23.88 -15.06
N HIS A 52 -14.52 -25.07 -15.20
CA HIS A 52 -15.97 -25.30 -14.99
C HIS A 52 -16.39 -25.05 -13.53
N HIS A 53 -15.54 -25.40 -12.57
CA HIS A 53 -15.79 -25.14 -11.15
C HIS A 53 -15.53 -23.69 -10.77
N ALA A 54 -14.56 -23.05 -11.44
CA ALA A 54 -14.34 -21.61 -11.30
C ALA A 54 -15.55 -20.82 -11.81
N ASP A 55 -16.12 -21.19 -12.96
CA ASP A 55 -17.33 -20.55 -13.51
C ASP A 55 -18.55 -20.72 -12.59
N ALA A 56 -18.76 -21.91 -12.03
CA ALA A 56 -19.82 -22.15 -11.05
C ALA A 56 -19.67 -21.27 -9.79
N CYS A 57 -18.43 -21.01 -9.35
CA CYS A 57 -18.17 -20.08 -8.25
C CYS A 57 -18.48 -18.64 -8.66
N LEU A 58 -18.10 -18.22 -9.88
CA LEU A 58 -18.41 -16.88 -10.42
C LEU A 58 -19.91 -16.62 -10.51
N GLN A 59 -20.71 -17.60 -10.92
CA GLN A 59 -22.17 -17.48 -10.96
C GLN A 59 -22.76 -17.23 -9.56
N GLN A 60 -22.25 -17.91 -8.52
CA GLN A 60 -22.68 -17.67 -7.13
C GLN A 60 -22.20 -16.32 -6.60
N ILE A 61 -20.98 -15.90 -6.96
CA ILE A 61 -20.44 -14.58 -6.63
C ILE A 61 -21.32 -13.49 -7.25
N SER A 62 -21.74 -13.65 -8.50
CA SER A 62 -22.61 -12.68 -9.18
C SER A 62 -23.97 -12.52 -8.52
N GLN A 63 -24.51 -13.56 -7.86
CA GLN A 63 -25.78 -13.48 -7.12
C GLN A 63 -25.63 -12.77 -5.76
N LEU A 64 -24.42 -12.79 -5.21
CA LEU A 64 -24.09 -12.12 -3.94
C LEU A 64 -23.52 -10.70 -4.18
N ALA A 65 -23.04 -10.41 -5.38
CA ALA A 65 -22.51 -9.12 -5.78
C ALA A 65 -23.60 -8.05 -5.83
N SER A 66 -23.28 -6.85 -5.35
CA SER A 66 -24.19 -5.70 -5.36
C SER A 66 -23.37 -4.41 -5.34
N ILE A 67 -23.69 -3.48 -6.23
CA ILE A 67 -23.04 -2.16 -6.34
C ILE A 67 -23.38 -1.22 -5.17
N THR A 68 -24.49 -1.46 -4.47
CA THR A 68 -24.93 -0.72 -3.27
C THR A 68 -24.79 -1.54 -1.99
N GLY A 69 -24.27 -2.76 -2.08
CA GLY A 69 -24.10 -3.68 -0.95
C GLY A 69 -22.87 -3.39 -0.09
N ASP A 70 -22.56 -4.34 0.79
CA ASP A 70 -21.36 -4.28 1.61
C ASP A 70 -20.07 -4.27 0.76
N CYS A 71 -18.93 -4.06 1.41
CA CYS A 71 -17.65 -3.90 0.73
C CYS A 71 -17.27 -5.08 -0.18
N MET A 72 -17.58 -6.31 0.22
CA MET A 72 -17.28 -7.52 -0.57
C MET A 72 -18.25 -7.68 -1.73
N GLN A 73 -19.51 -7.31 -1.54
CA GLN A 73 -20.52 -7.31 -2.61
C GLN A 73 -20.16 -6.32 -3.72
N ARG A 74 -19.64 -5.14 -3.38
CA ARG A 74 -19.19 -4.12 -4.35
C ARG A 74 -17.93 -4.54 -5.10
N LEU A 75 -17.00 -5.20 -4.42
CA LEU A 75 -15.78 -5.74 -5.03
C LEU A 75 -16.10 -6.86 -6.02
N ALA A 76 -17.01 -7.76 -5.64
CA ALA A 76 -17.51 -8.82 -6.49
C ALA A 76 -18.24 -8.29 -7.73
N ALA A 77 -19.02 -7.21 -7.59
CA ALA A 77 -19.74 -6.57 -8.70
C ALA A 77 -18.80 -5.98 -9.77
N ARG A 78 -17.61 -5.51 -9.37
CA ARG A 78 -16.60 -4.95 -10.29
C ARG A 78 -15.79 -6.01 -11.06
N GLY A 79 -15.89 -7.28 -10.68
CA GLY A 79 -15.23 -8.40 -11.37
C GLY A 79 -16.02 -8.97 -12.56
N GLY A 80 -17.29 -8.59 -12.71
CA GLY A 80 -18.12 -8.90 -13.87
C GLY A 80 -18.04 -7.76 -14.89
N GLY A 81 -17.70 -8.08 -16.13
CA GLY A 81 -17.53 -7.08 -17.19
C GLY A 81 -18.79 -6.24 -17.48
N ASP A 82 -18.52 -4.94 -17.65
CA ASP A 82 -19.17 -3.90 -18.47
C ASP A 82 -20.68 -3.64 -18.30
N LYS A 83 -21.05 -2.47 -17.74
CA LYS A 83 -22.14 -1.57 -18.20
C LYS A 83 -21.95 -0.10 -17.74
N THR A 84 -21.73 0.76 -18.73
CA THR A 84 -22.18 2.15 -19.02
C THR A 84 -22.43 3.20 -17.92
N ALA A 85 -21.88 4.39 -18.19
CA ALA A 85 -21.72 5.60 -17.38
C ALA A 85 -22.98 6.48 -17.14
N ASP A 86 -24.20 5.96 -17.27
CA ASP A 86 -25.41 6.81 -17.25
C ASP A 86 -26.20 6.77 -15.92
N GLU A 87 -25.74 6.04 -14.89
CA GLU A 87 -26.44 5.93 -13.59
C GLU A 87 -25.83 6.81 -12.47
N GLU A 88 -24.68 7.46 -12.70
CA GLU A 88 -23.98 8.27 -11.68
C GLU A 88 -24.60 9.66 -11.44
N GLU A 89 -25.45 10.17 -12.34
CA GLU A 89 -25.95 11.56 -12.27
C GLU A 89 -27.20 11.78 -11.39
N GLN A 90 -27.89 10.74 -10.92
CA GLN A 90 -29.14 10.90 -10.16
C GLN A 90 -29.01 10.87 -8.62
N GLN A 91 -27.85 10.55 -8.04
CA GLN A 91 -27.68 10.46 -6.58
C GLN A 91 -27.11 11.70 -5.88
N LEU A 92 -26.79 12.76 -6.64
CA LEU A 92 -26.19 13.99 -6.10
C LEU A 92 -27.15 14.93 -5.35
N GLN A 93 -28.44 14.58 -5.20
CA GLN A 93 -29.44 15.46 -4.57
C GLN A 93 -30.04 14.98 -3.23
N GLU A 94 -29.79 13.76 -2.75
CA GLU A 94 -30.45 13.25 -1.52
C GLU A 94 -29.58 13.15 -0.25
N THR A 95 -28.28 13.45 -0.29
CA THR A 95 -27.38 13.33 0.87
C THR A 95 -26.98 14.66 1.50
N SER A 96 -27.92 15.60 1.61
CA SER A 96 -27.85 16.70 2.58
C SER A 96 -28.70 16.37 3.81
N LYS A 97 -28.24 15.42 4.62
CA LYS A 97 -28.68 15.27 6.01
C LYS A 97 -27.48 15.44 6.90
N THR A 98 -27.44 16.58 7.59
CA THR A 98 -26.50 16.91 8.66
C THR A 98 -26.51 15.80 9.71
N THR A 99 -25.55 14.90 9.65
CA THR A 99 -25.30 13.92 10.71
C THR A 99 -24.73 14.66 11.92
N SER A 100 -25.38 14.53 13.07
CA SER A 100 -24.88 15.13 14.32
C SER A 100 -23.53 14.49 14.67
N PHE A 101 -22.48 15.31 14.73
CA PHE A 101 -21.14 14.88 15.13
C PHE A 101 -21.12 14.53 16.63
N ASN A 102 -21.09 13.25 16.98
CA ASN A 102 -21.00 12.77 18.36
C ASN A 102 -19.59 12.27 18.65
N LEU A 103 -18.93 12.87 19.65
CA LEU A 103 -17.53 12.56 19.99
C LEU A 103 -17.38 11.15 20.60
N ASN A 104 -18.44 10.58 21.18
CA ASN A 104 -18.42 9.26 21.81
C ASN A 104 -18.28 8.11 20.80
N ASP A 105 -18.51 8.38 19.52
CA ASP A 105 -18.33 7.41 18.43
C ASP A 105 -16.87 7.33 17.95
N TYR A 106 -15.93 8.03 18.60
CA TYR A 106 -14.53 8.12 18.18
C TYR A 106 -13.57 7.83 19.34
N THR A 107 -12.48 7.14 19.02
CA THR A 107 -11.31 6.97 19.88
C THR A 107 -10.28 8.04 19.50
N LEU A 108 -9.78 8.77 20.49
CA LEU A 108 -8.68 9.71 20.32
C LEU A 108 -7.35 8.95 20.34
N ILE A 109 -6.54 9.11 19.30
CA ILE A 109 -5.16 8.62 19.27
C ILE A 109 -4.24 9.83 19.23
N LYS A 110 -3.28 9.89 20.15
CA LYS A 110 -2.24 10.93 20.19
C LYS A 110 -0.91 10.34 19.74
N GLU A 111 -0.30 10.97 18.75
CA GLU A 111 0.98 10.58 18.16
C GLU A 111 1.84 11.84 17.98
N GLY A 112 2.84 11.99 18.84
CA GLY A 112 3.61 13.24 18.95
C GLY A 112 2.70 14.40 19.37
N GLU A 113 2.81 15.51 18.65
CA GLU A 113 1.95 16.67 18.86
C GLU A 113 0.61 16.54 18.16
N ALA A 114 0.36 15.54 17.30
CA ALA A 114 -0.90 15.40 16.57
C ALA A 114 -1.90 14.49 17.29
N GLU A 115 -3.18 14.87 17.22
CA GLU A 115 -4.29 14.09 17.75
C GLU A 115 -5.25 13.70 16.62
N ILE A 116 -5.57 12.42 16.48
CA ILE A 116 -6.48 11.94 15.43
C ILE A 116 -7.74 11.32 16.04
N LEU A 117 -8.88 11.63 15.44
CA LEU A 117 -10.16 11.02 15.75
C LEU A 117 -10.34 9.78 14.85
N MET A 118 -10.32 8.60 15.46
CA MET A 118 -10.56 7.34 14.78
C MET A 118 -11.94 6.82 15.16
N HIS A 119 -12.79 6.45 14.20
CA HIS A 119 -14.15 6.02 14.53
C HIS A 119 -14.13 4.71 15.33
N ALA A 120 -14.87 4.61 16.43
CA ALA A 120 -14.85 3.48 17.37
C ALA A 120 -15.30 2.15 16.73
N LYS A 121 -16.23 2.21 15.77
CA LYS A 121 -16.64 1.04 14.98
C LYS A 121 -15.64 0.63 13.89
N ASN A 122 -14.64 1.47 13.62
CA ASN A 122 -13.65 1.40 12.53
C ASN A 122 -13.80 0.26 11.52
N GLU A 123 -14.91 0.24 10.78
CA GLU A 123 -15.08 -0.60 9.59
C GLU A 123 -14.35 0.09 8.44
N VAL A 124 -13.03 0.23 8.57
CA VAL A 124 -12.21 0.79 7.50
C VAL A 124 -12.16 -0.25 6.40
N PHE A 125 -12.87 0.03 5.31
CA PHE A 125 -12.68 -0.69 4.06
C PHE A 125 -11.24 -0.49 3.60
N PHE A 126 -10.38 -1.48 3.85
CA PHE A 126 -9.00 -1.49 3.41
C PHE A 126 -8.94 -1.98 1.97
N ASN A 127 -9.08 -1.07 1.01
CA ASN A 127 -8.78 -1.40 -0.38
C ASN A 127 -7.25 -1.49 -0.55
N LYS A 128 -6.78 -2.61 -1.10
CA LYS A 128 -5.35 -2.91 -1.33
C LYS A 128 -4.67 -1.98 -2.35
N THR A 129 -5.40 -1.03 -2.92
CA THR A 129 -4.92 -0.10 -3.94
C THR A 129 -5.05 1.34 -3.46
N GLN A 130 -3.94 1.83 -2.89
CA GLN A 130 -3.48 3.22 -2.97
C GLN A 130 -4.19 4.26 -2.10
N ALA A 131 -4.12 4.14 -0.77
CA ALA A 131 -4.34 5.26 0.15
C ALA A 131 -3.04 6.08 0.28
N LEU A 132 -3.10 7.41 0.22
CA LEU A 132 -1.92 8.29 0.38
C LEU A 132 -2.15 9.53 1.24
N SER A 133 -3.08 9.48 2.18
CA SER A 133 -3.01 10.27 3.41
C SER A 133 -3.79 9.59 4.55
N ALA A 134 -4.78 8.77 4.19
CA ALA A 134 -5.67 8.06 5.10
C ALA A 134 -6.27 9.04 6.13
N SER A 135 -5.94 8.89 7.41
CA SER A 135 -6.41 9.80 8.47
C SER A 135 -5.77 11.20 8.43
N GLY A 136 -4.72 11.42 7.64
CA GLY A 136 -3.96 12.66 7.62
C GLY A 136 -2.92 12.79 8.72
N LEU A 137 -2.65 11.72 9.49
CA LEU A 137 -1.74 11.79 10.64
C LEU A 137 -0.35 12.33 10.27
N ARG A 138 0.26 11.84 9.19
CA ARG A 138 1.58 12.34 8.75
C ARG A 138 1.54 13.81 8.36
N ALA A 139 0.53 14.20 7.58
CA ALA A 139 0.35 15.58 7.16
C ALA A 139 0.19 16.53 8.37
N LEU A 140 -0.57 16.12 9.38
CA LEU A 140 -0.75 16.87 10.62
C LEU A 140 0.53 17.00 11.42
N ARG A 141 1.30 15.91 11.54
CA ARG A 141 2.59 15.94 12.22
C ARG A 141 3.58 16.83 11.48
N TYR A 142 3.64 16.78 10.15
CA TYR A 142 4.47 17.73 9.39
C TYR A 142 4.06 19.17 9.68
N ALA A 143 2.77 19.47 9.64
CA ALA A 143 2.27 20.82 9.89
C ALA A 143 2.50 21.33 11.33
N ARG A 144 2.55 20.43 12.32
CA ARG A 144 2.74 20.77 13.75
C ARG A 144 4.19 20.76 14.20
N GLU A 145 4.97 19.80 13.73
CA GLU A 145 6.28 19.46 14.28
C GLU A 145 7.44 20.01 13.44
N VAL A 146 7.20 20.37 12.18
CA VAL A 146 8.25 20.91 11.30
C VAL A 146 8.14 22.42 11.20
N GLU A 147 9.15 23.11 11.72
CA GLU A 147 9.25 24.56 11.66
C GLU A 147 9.43 25.06 10.21
N GLY A 148 8.82 26.21 9.89
CA GLY A 148 8.99 26.84 8.59
C GLY A 148 8.19 26.22 7.43
N ILE A 149 7.36 25.20 7.67
CA ILE A 149 6.44 24.69 6.65
C ILE A 149 5.36 25.72 6.32
N GLY A 150 5.28 26.12 5.06
CA GLY A 150 4.21 26.99 4.55
C GLY A 150 2.89 26.26 4.35
N GLN A 151 2.92 25.15 3.61
CA GLN A 151 1.72 24.38 3.25
C GLN A 151 1.99 22.88 3.27
N VAL A 152 1.02 22.11 3.75
CA VAL A 152 1.01 20.64 3.62
C VAL A 152 -0.18 20.23 2.76
N VAL A 153 0.06 19.36 1.78
CA VAL A 153 -0.98 18.81 0.91
C VAL A 153 -1.16 17.33 1.22
N ALA A 154 -2.34 16.98 1.72
CA ALA A 154 -2.77 15.62 2.01
C ALA A 154 -3.64 15.11 0.85
N LEU A 155 -3.22 14.04 0.16
CA LEU A 155 -3.95 13.52 -1.00
C LEU A 155 -4.50 12.13 -0.69
N ASP A 156 -5.76 11.86 -0.99
CA ASP A 156 -6.26 10.49 -0.98
C ASP A 156 -7.24 10.29 -2.13
N ASN A 157 -7.34 9.05 -2.63
CA ASN A 157 -8.26 8.69 -3.70
C ASN A 157 -9.61 8.21 -3.14
N ASP A 158 -9.68 7.96 -1.83
CA ASP A 158 -10.89 7.56 -1.14
C ASP A 158 -11.55 8.77 -0.46
N LYS A 159 -12.83 8.99 -0.79
CA LYS A 159 -13.62 10.11 -0.27
C LYS A 159 -13.75 10.04 1.26
N ALA A 160 -13.96 8.85 1.83
CA ALA A 160 -14.09 8.69 3.27
C ALA A 160 -12.79 9.05 4.02
N SER A 161 -11.64 8.69 3.44
CA SER A 161 -10.32 9.05 3.95
C SER A 161 -10.08 10.56 3.89
N VAL A 162 -10.42 11.22 2.79
CA VAL A 162 -10.35 12.69 2.66
C VAL A 162 -11.24 13.37 3.72
N GLU A 163 -12.47 12.91 3.90
CA GLU A 163 -13.38 13.45 4.91
C GLU A 163 -12.85 13.24 6.34
N ALA A 164 -12.24 12.08 6.62
CA ALA A 164 -11.58 11.81 7.89
C ALA A 164 -10.38 12.74 8.12
N CYS A 165 -9.53 12.91 7.10
CA CYS A 165 -8.40 13.83 7.12
C CYS A 165 -8.84 15.27 7.39
N GLN A 166 -9.88 15.75 6.69
CA GLN A 166 -10.44 17.09 6.90
C GLN A 166 -10.99 17.28 8.32
N ARG A 167 -11.65 16.26 8.88
CA ARG A 167 -12.12 16.29 10.28
C ARG A 167 -10.94 16.39 11.25
N ASN A 168 -9.88 15.61 11.04
CA ASN A 168 -8.69 15.67 11.88
C ASN A 168 -7.96 17.02 11.76
N ILE A 169 -7.87 17.60 10.55
CA ILE A 169 -7.34 18.96 10.35
C ILE A 169 -8.14 19.99 11.14
N LYS A 170 -9.47 19.96 11.07
CA LYS A 170 -10.32 20.87 11.84
C LYS A 170 -10.16 20.67 13.35
N PHE A 171 -10.06 19.42 13.81
CA PHE A 171 -9.93 19.07 15.22
C PHE A 171 -8.62 19.60 15.83
N ASN A 172 -7.52 19.57 15.07
CA ASN A 172 -6.23 20.06 15.53
C ASN A 172 -6.12 21.60 15.48
N GLY A 173 -7.18 22.32 15.15
CA GLY A 173 -7.07 23.72 14.74
C GLY A 173 -6.36 23.81 13.39
N SER A 174 -6.55 24.91 12.67
CA SER A 174 -5.93 25.13 11.35
C SER A 174 -4.41 25.30 11.47
N VAL A 175 -3.68 24.23 11.78
CA VAL A 175 -2.22 24.24 11.93
C VAL A 175 -1.58 24.06 10.56
N ALA A 176 -0.85 25.10 10.15
CA ALA A 176 -0.37 25.31 8.77
C ALA A 176 -1.51 25.21 7.73
N CYS A 177 -1.31 25.63 6.49
CA CYS A 177 -2.36 25.52 5.44
C CYS A 177 -2.54 24.07 4.95
N SER A 178 -2.73 23.11 5.87
CA SER A 178 -2.99 21.71 5.57
C SER A 178 -4.29 21.57 4.77
N LYS A 179 -4.18 21.21 3.49
CA LYS A 179 -5.34 20.96 2.61
C LYS A 179 -5.43 19.49 2.27
N SER A 180 -6.64 18.95 2.33
CA SER A 180 -6.92 17.58 1.90
C SER A 180 -7.70 17.59 0.58
N HIS A 181 -7.22 16.83 -0.40
CA HIS A 181 -7.84 16.73 -1.73
C HIS A 181 -8.19 15.29 -2.08
N LEU A 182 -9.36 15.13 -2.71
CA LEU A 182 -9.79 13.88 -3.35
C LEU A 182 -9.23 13.82 -4.77
N ALA A 183 -8.15 13.07 -4.98
CA ALA A 183 -7.50 12.96 -6.29
C ALA A 183 -6.63 11.70 -6.40
N ASP A 184 -6.39 11.23 -7.64
CA ASP A 184 -5.31 10.30 -7.90
C ASP A 184 -3.97 11.03 -7.72
N ALA A 185 -3.14 10.54 -6.80
CA ALA A 185 -1.87 11.17 -6.46
C ALA A 185 -0.93 11.31 -7.68
N ARG A 186 -0.96 10.39 -8.65
CA ARG A 186 -0.13 10.46 -9.87
C ARG A 186 -0.55 11.64 -10.73
N VAL A 187 -1.86 11.78 -10.96
CA VAL A 187 -2.40 12.88 -11.75
C VAL A 187 -2.11 14.20 -11.06
N TYR A 188 -2.37 14.28 -9.75
CA TYR A 188 -2.10 15.49 -8.98
C TYR A 188 -0.63 15.90 -9.04
N MET A 189 0.31 14.97 -8.83
CA MET A 189 1.74 15.29 -8.92
C MET A 189 2.15 15.72 -10.35
N LEU A 190 1.60 15.10 -11.40
CA LEU A 190 1.90 15.48 -12.79
C LEU A 190 1.38 16.88 -13.16
N THR A 191 0.29 17.34 -12.54
CA THR A 191 -0.24 18.69 -12.79
C THR A 191 0.44 19.78 -11.97
N HIS A 192 1.31 19.43 -11.02
CA HIS A 192 2.08 20.34 -10.16
C HIS A 192 3.59 20.07 -10.30
N PRO A 193 4.17 20.21 -11.51
CA PRO A 193 5.58 19.93 -11.74
C PRO A 193 6.46 20.95 -11.01
N LYS A 194 7.51 20.47 -10.33
CA LYS A 194 8.48 21.32 -9.60
C LYS A 194 7.81 22.29 -8.62
N GLU A 195 6.78 21.82 -7.91
CA GLU A 195 6.03 22.63 -6.94
C GLU A 195 6.34 22.26 -5.49
N PHE A 196 6.77 21.02 -5.22
CA PHE A 196 6.97 20.54 -3.86
C PHE A 196 8.45 20.46 -3.47
N ASP A 197 8.80 21.04 -2.32
CA ASP A 197 10.11 20.86 -1.70
C ASP A 197 10.31 19.42 -1.20
N VAL A 198 9.24 18.80 -0.72
CA VAL A 198 9.24 17.44 -0.15
C VAL A 198 8.01 16.67 -0.62
N VAL A 199 8.20 15.41 -1.03
CA VAL A 199 7.10 14.46 -1.30
C VAL A 199 7.30 13.19 -0.49
N ASP A 200 6.28 12.79 0.30
CA ASP A 200 6.26 11.51 1.04
C ASP A 200 5.28 10.51 0.40
N LEU A 201 5.85 9.45 -0.22
CA LEU A 201 5.10 8.34 -0.78
C LEU A 201 4.95 7.22 0.26
N ASN A 202 3.90 7.30 1.07
CA ASN A 202 3.57 6.29 2.07
C ASN A 202 2.63 5.18 1.57
N THR A 203 3.07 4.40 0.58
CA THR A 203 2.17 3.41 -0.04
C THR A 203 2.05 2.12 0.75
N TYR A 204 0.87 1.50 0.69
CA TYR A 204 0.75 0.07 0.99
C TYR A 204 1.16 -0.75 -0.24
N GLY A 205 2.24 -1.51 -0.11
CA GLY A 205 2.82 -2.26 -1.20
C GLY A 205 3.86 -1.42 -1.96
N SER A 206 3.56 -1.11 -3.24
CA SER A 206 4.53 -0.55 -4.19
C SER A 206 4.42 0.95 -4.30
N PRO A 207 5.53 1.68 -4.14
CA PRO A 207 5.61 3.07 -4.56
C PRO A 207 5.88 3.19 -6.06
N SER A 208 6.27 2.12 -6.76
CA SER A 208 6.80 2.18 -8.13
C SER A 208 5.92 2.92 -9.14
N VAL A 209 4.61 2.83 -9.01
CA VAL A 209 3.64 3.51 -9.89
C VAL A 209 3.56 5.03 -9.67
N PHE A 210 4.03 5.52 -8.53
CA PHE A 210 4.03 6.94 -8.13
C PHE A 210 5.39 7.60 -8.31
N LEU A 211 6.46 6.82 -8.34
CA LEU A 211 7.83 7.36 -8.41
C LEU A 211 7.98 8.33 -9.59
N GLY A 212 7.39 8.03 -10.76
CA GLY A 212 7.59 8.82 -11.97
C GLY A 212 6.94 10.20 -11.90
N SER A 213 5.74 10.28 -11.31
CA SER A 213 5.04 11.54 -11.08
C SER A 213 5.67 12.31 -9.92
N ALA A 214 6.11 11.63 -8.86
CA ALA A 214 6.74 12.26 -7.70
C ALA A 214 8.07 12.94 -8.04
N LEU A 215 8.93 12.29 -8.84
CA LEU A 215 10.19 12.88 -9.28
C LEU A 215 10.00 14.15 -10.12
N GLN A 216 8.90 14.23 -10.87
CA GLN A 216 8.57 15.41 -11.68
C GLN A 216 7.98 16.55 -10.84
N SER A 217 7.26 16.22 -9.77
CA SER A 217 6.63 17.22 -8.89
C SER A 217 7.59 17.82 -7.86
N VAL A 218 8.66 17.11 -7.51
CA VAL A 218 9.69 17.58 -6.55
C VAL A 218 10.65 18.58 -7.22
N VAL A 219 10.87 19.74 -6.58
CA VAL A 219 11.84 20.76 -7.01
C VAL A 219 13.27 20.23 -7.07
N ASP A 220 14.15 20.91 -7.80
CA ASP A 220 15.56 20.53 -7.83
C ASP A 220 16.21 20.81 -6.47
N GLY A 221 16.87 19.79 -5.90
CA GLY A 221 17.38 19.83 -4.52
C GLY A 221 16.34 19.49 -3.45
N GLY A 222 15.09 19.20 -3.84
CA GLY A 222 14.05 18.73 -2.94
C GLY A 222 14.23 17.28 -2.48
N ILE A 223 13.37 16.84 -1.56
CA ILE A 223 13.46 15.54 -0.90
C ILE A 223 12.30 14.63 -1.32
N LEU A 224 12.64 13.42 -1.78
CA LEU A 224 11.66 12.34 -1.99
C LEU A 224 11.78 11.32 -0.86
N MET A 225 10.73 11.18 -0.07
CA MET A 225 10.56 10.13 0.92
C MET A 225 9.67 9.03 0.35
N CYS A 226 10.05 7.78 0.56
CA CYS A 226 9.38 6.65 -0.09
C CYS A 226 9.32 5.43 0.83
N THR A 227 8.12 4.87 1.00
CA THR A 227 7.87 3.65 1.78
C THR A 227 7.40 2.52 0.86
N ALA A 228 8.10 1.38 0.91
CA ALA A 228 7.72 0.14 0.23
C ALA A 228 7.50 -0.97 1.27
N THR A 229 6.27 -1.49 1.39
CA THR A 229 5.93 -2.45 2.47
C THR A 229 5.96 -3.91 2.02
N HIS A 230 6.02 -4.17 0.72
CA HIS A 230 6.04 -5.53 0.18
C HIS A 230 7.44 -6.13 0.09
N MET A 231 8.06 -6.27 1.25
CA MET A 231 9.37 -6.88 1.44
C MET A 231 9.41 -8.34 0.97
N ALA A 232 8.29 -9.06 0.97
CA ALA A 232 8.25 -10.43 0.44
C ALA A 232 8.69 -10.50 -1.05
N ILE A 233 8.36 -9.49 -1.86
CA ILE A 233 8.77 -9.41 -3.26
C ILE A 233 10.23 -8.92 -3.35
N LEU A 234 10.54 -7.81 -2.68
CA LEU A 234 11.87 -7.19 -2.71
C LEU A 234 12.98 -8.08 -2.14
N CYS A 235 12.66 -8.95 -1.17
CA CYS A 235 13.58 -9.92 -0.57
C CYS A 235 13.70 -11.23 -1.37
N GLY A 236 13.23 -11.27 -2.60
CA GLY A 236 13.43 -12.39 -3.51
C GLY A 236 12.30 -13.41 -3.56
N GLY A 237 11.17 -13.20 -2.87
CA GLY A 237 10.06 -14.18 -2.85
C GLY A 237 9.52 -14.50 -4.25
N ASN A 238 9.34 -13.47 -5.08
CA ASN A 238 8.95 -13.59 -6.48
C ASN A 238 9.74 -12.59 -7.33
N GLY A 239 10.72 -13.09 -8.09
CA GLY A 239 11.63 -12.27 -8.90
C GLY A 239 10.95 -11.60 -10.09
N GLU A 240 10.00 -12.26 -10.74
CA GLU A 240 9.26 -11.73 -11.88
C GLU A 240 8.39 -10.53 -11.49
N VAL A 241 7.71 -10.62 -10.34
CA VAL A 241 6.91 -9.50 -9.81
C VAL A 241 7.81 -8.34 -9.38
N CYS A 242 9.00 -8.62 -8.83
CA CYS A 242 9.96 -7.58 -8.52
C CYS A 242 10.44 -6.88 -9.79
N TYR A 243 10.79 -7.65 -10.82
CA TYR A 243 11.24 -7.12 -12.10
C TYR A 243 10.15 -6.27 -12.78
N SER A 244 8.90 -6.74 -12.77
CA SER A 244 7.77 -5.98 -13.32
C SER A 244 7.55 -4.63 -12.62
N LYS A 245 7.79 -4.55 -11.30
CA LYS A 245 7.54 -3.35 -10.51
C LYS A 245 8.73 -2.39 -10.44
N TYR A 246 9.94 -2.93 -10.38
CA TYR A 246 11.16 -2.19 -10.04
C TYR A 246 12.25 -2.30 -11.12
N GLY A 247 12.03 -3.09 -12.17
CA GLY A 247 13.02 -3.32 -13.23
C GLY A 247 14.24 -4.12 -12.76
N SER A 248 14.16 -4.83 -11.63
CA SER A 248 15.29 -5.51 -11.01
C SER A 248 14.95 -6.91 -10.52
N TYR A 249 15.93 -7.82 -10.62
CA TYR A 249 15.82 -9.20 -10.15
C TYR A 249 16.48 -9.38 -8.76
N PRO A 250 15.70 -9.56 -7.68
CA PRO A 250 16.24 -9.69 -6.33
C PRO A 250 16.86 -11.07 -6.08
N LEU A 251 17.95 -11.10 -5.29
CA LEU A 251 18.55 -12.34 -4.82
C LEU A 251 18.06 -12.69 -3.41
N LYS A 252 17.72 -13.97 -3.21
CA LYS A 252 17.45 -14.51 -1.86
C LYS A 252 18.77 -14.69 -1.12
N GLY A 253 18.89 -14.05 0.03
CA GLY A 253 20.08 -14.16 0.87
C GLY A 253 19.87 -13.51 2.23
N LYS A 254 20.86 -13.64 3.12
CA LYS A 254 20.84 -12.97 4.44
C LYS A 254 20.83 -11.43 4.33
N TYR A 255 21.34 -10.92 3.20
CA TYR A 255 21.40 -9.50 2.85
C TYR A 255 20.15 -8.99 2.10
N CYS A 256 19.04 -9.75 2.12
CA CYS A 256 17.85 -9.43 1.32
C CYS A 256 17.24 -8.05 1.64
N HIS A 257 17.34 -7.57 2.89
CA HIS A 257 16.84 -6.25 3.28
C HIS A 257 17.67 -5.11 2.68
N GLU A 258 18.99 -5.24 2.65
CA GLU A 258 19.86 -4.26 1.98
C GLU A 258 19.65 -4.31 0.46
N MET A 259 19.55 -5.53 -0.10
CA MET A 259 19.23 -5.74 -1.51
C MET A 259 17.91 -5.04 -1.89
N ALA A 260 16.88 -5.15 -1.06
CA ALA A 260 15.60 -4.49 -1.25
C ALA A 260 15.74 -2.96 -1.34
N LEU A 261 16.54 -2.35 -0.44
CA LEU A 261 16.82 -0.92 -0.48
C LEU A 261 17.54 -0.52 -1.78
N ARG A 262 18.56 -1.29 -2.19
CA ARG A 262 19.31 -1.00 -3.42
C ARG A 262 18.47 -1.19 -4.68
N VAL A 263 17.55 -2.14 -4.69
CA VAL A 263 16.56 -2.32 -5.77
C VAL A 263 15.63 -1.11 -5.85
N LEU A 264 15.13 -0.62 -4.71
CA LEU A 264 14.26 0.55 -4.69
C LEU A 264 14.99 1.80 -5.17
N LEU A 265 16.22 2.04 -4.70
CA LEU A 265 17.05 3.17 -5.14
C LEU A 265 17.35 3.09 -6.65
N ALA A 266 17.70 1.91 -7.17
CA ALA A 266 17.87 1.72 -8.61
C ALA A 266 16.58 1.99 -9.39
N SER A 267 15.41 1.63 -8.86
CA SER A 267 14.14 1.93 -9.50
C SER A 267 13.82 3.42 -9.51
N ILE A 268 14.29 4.18 -8.52
CA ILE A 268 14.14 5.64 -8.47
C ILE A 268 15.07 6.29 -9.49
N GLU A 269 16.33 5.87 -9.55
CA GLU A 269 17.32 6.36 -10.53
C GLU A 269 16.90 6.04 -11.97
N ASN A 270 16.49 4.80 -12.24
CA ASN A 270 16.14 4.33 -13.57
C ASN A 270 14.72 4.71 -14.02
N ASN A 271 14.01 5.53 -13.25
CA ASN A 271 12.63 5.89 -13.59
C ASN A 271 12.55 6.76 -14.86
N SER A 272 13.67 7.40 -15.23
CA SER A 272 13.89 8.14 -16.48
C SER A 272 14.35 7.24 -17.63
N VAL A 273 14.95 6.08 -17.35
CA VAL A 273 15.50 5.15 -18.36
C VAL A 273 15.23 3.70 -17.97
N ARG A 274 14.05 3.18 -18.36
CA ARG A 274 13.59 1.83 -17.96
C ARG A 274 14.38 0.66 -18.57
N TYR A 275 15.24 0.91 -19.55
CA TYR A 275 15.92 -0.12 -20.33
C TYR A 275 17.39 0.23 -20.60
N LEU A 276 18.20 0.31 -19.55
CA LEU A 276 19.66 0.31 -19.71
C LEU A 276 20.17 -1.14 -19.77
N PRO A 277 21.12 -1.46 -20.66
CA PRO A 277 21.92 -2.67 -20.51
C PRO A 277 22.55 -2.68 -19.12
N GLY A 278 22.47 -3.80 -18.41
CA GLY A 278 23.14 -3.92 -17.11
C GLY A 278 24.65 -3.73 -17.28
N PHE A 279 25.21 -2.76 -16.57
CA PHE A 279 26.66 -2.57 -16.50
C PHE A 279 27.19 -3.29 -15.26
N GLY A 280 28.21 -4.12 -15.44
CA GLY A 280 28.85 -4.84 -14.35
C GLY A 280 30.23 -5.34 -14.77
N PRO A 281 31.10 -5.68 -13.79
CA PRO A 281 32.38 -6.28 -14.09
C PRO A 281 32.19 -7.63 -14.78
N VAL A 282 33.14 -8.02 -15.63
CA VAL A 282 33.14 -9.35 -16.22
C VAL A 282 33.31 -10.38 -15.10
N VAL A 283 32.32 -11.27 -14.96
CA VAL A 283 32.32 -12.33 -13.94
C VAL A 283 32.49 -13.68 -14.64
N PRO A 284 33.39 -14.57 -14.17
CA PRO A 284 33.46 -15.95 -14.65
C PRO A 284 32.12 -16.68 -14.47
N GLN A 285 31.89 -17.76 -15.22
CA GLN A 285 30.66 -18.56 -15.08
C GLN A 285 30.57 -19.30 -13.74
N GLU A 286 31.72 -19.57 -13.11
CA GLU A 286 31.86 -20.35 -11.89
C GLU A 286 32.66 -19.59 -10.84
N CYS A 287 32.27 -19.75 -9.58
CA CYS A 287 32.93 -19.14 -8.45
C CYS A 287 34.30 -19.78 -8.18
N SER A 288 35.35 -18.97 -8.11
CA SER A 288 36.72 -19.41 -7.83
C SER A 288 36.87 -20.16 -6.51
N ASP A 289 36.00 -19.87 -5.55
CA ASP A 289 36.14 -20.40 -4.18
C ASP A 289 35.36 -21.70 -3.97
N CYS A 290 34.23 -21.88 -4.68
CA CYS A 290 33.35 -23.03 -4.45
C CYS A 290 32.95 -23.82 -5.71
N GLY A 291 33.35 -23.39 -6.90
CA GLY A 291 33.07 -24.05 -8.18
C GLY A 291 31.58 -24.03 -8.60
N LYS A 292 30.70 -23.34 -7.86
CA LYS A 292 29.28 -23.21 -8.22
C LYS A 292 29.07 -22.08 -9.21
N LYS A 293 28.00 -22.18 -10.01
CA LYS A 293 27.56 -21.09 -10.90
C LYS A 293 27.09 -19.87 -10.11
N TYR A 294 27.35 -18.68 -10.65
CA TYR A 294 26.82 -17.44 -10.10
C TYR A 294 25.33 -17.29 -10.38
N ASN A 295 24.59 -16.85 -9.36
CA ASN A 295 23.24 -16.33 -9.55
C ASN A 295 23.35 -14.83 -9.84
N MET A 296 22.73 -14.38 -10.92
CA MET A 296 22.70 -12.98 -11.30
C MET A 296 21.46 -12.30 -10.73
N GLY A 297 21.65 -11.12 -10.13
CA GLY A 297 20.58 -10.25 -9.67
C GLY A 297 20.87 -8.80 -10.02
N GLY A 298 19.85 -7.96 -9.91
CA GLY A 298 19.91 -6.55 -10.28
C GLY A 298 19.13 -6.20 -11.56
N PRO A 299 19.33 -4.98 -12.10
CA PRO A 299 20.25 -3.94 -11.63
C PRO A 299 19.93 -3.43 -10.21
N ILE A 300 20.96 -2.97 -9.49
CA ILE A 300 20.83 -2.41 -8.13
C ILE A 300 21.65 -1.15 -7.99
N TRP A 301 21.29 -0.31 -7.01
CA TRP A 301 22.09 0.84 -6.61
C TRP A 301 23.40 0.34 -5.97
N SER A 302 24.53 0.60 -6.61
CA SER A 302 25.85 0.19 -6.16
C SER A 302 26.57 1.27 -5.34
N ALA A 303 26.10 2.51 -5.39
CA ALA A 303 26.64 3.64 -4.64
C ALA A 303 26.28 3.58 -3.13
N PRO A 304 26.83 4.50 -2.30
CA PRO A 304 26.47 4.61 -0.89
C PRO A 304 24.96 4.77 -0.69
N ILE A 305 24.39 4.09 0.30
CA ILE A 305 22.96 4.17 0.64
C ILE A 305 22.70 5.38 1.56
N LEU A 306 23.72 5.81 2.29
CA LEU A 306 23.62 6.83 3.34
C LEU A 306 24.54 8.00 3.03
N ASP A 307 24.03 9.20 3.26
CA ASP A 307 24.85 10.39 3.44
C ASP A 307 25.25 10.49 4.92
N GLN A 308 26.55 10.40 5.19
CA GLN A 308 27.06 10.33 6.56
C GLN A 308 26.89 11.65 7.32
N GLU A 309 27.02 12.78 6.64
CA GLU A 309 26.86 14.11 7.24
C GLU A 309 25.40 14.34 7.63
N TRP A 310 24.49 14.02 6.71
CA TRP A 310 23.05 14.15 6.93
C TRP A 310 22.54 13.24 8.04
N VAL A 311 22.94 11.95 8.05
CA VAL A 311 22.56 11.01 9.12
C VAL A 311 23.06 11.48 10.48
N THR A 312 24.27 12.03 10.54
CA THR A 312 24.84 12.57 11.79
C THR A 312 24.04 13.78 12.27
N SER A 313 23.67 14.69 11.37
CA SER A 313 22.84 15.86 11.69
C SER A 313 21.44 15.45 12.20
N ILE A 314 20.79 14.46 11.58
CA ILE A 314 19.51 13.92 12.08
C ILE A 314 19.67 13.36 13.49
N LEU A 315 20.72 12.57 13.72
CA LEU A 315 20.95 11.97 15.04
C LEU A 315 21.13 13.02 16.13
N GLU A 316 21.85 14.11 15.83
CA GLU A 316 22.01 15.25 16.73
C GLU A 316 20.67 15.93 17.03
N GLY A 317 19.86 16.19 15.99
CA GLY A 317 18.52 16.78 16.14
C GLY A 317 17.57 15.92 16.96
N VAL A 318 17.54 14.60 16.72
CA VAL A 318 16.72 13.67 17.50
C VAL A 318 17.19 13.64 18.97
N LYS A 319 18.50 13.68 19.22
CA LYS A 319 19.06 13.75 20.58
C LYS A 319 18.72 15.04 21.31
N SER A 320 18.60 16.18 20.61
CA SER A 320 18.16 17.43 21.25
C SER A 320 16.66 17.44 21.57
N MET A 321 15.85 16.66 20.85
CA MET A 321 14.40 16.57 21.02
C MET A 321 13.93 15.35 21.82
N LYS A 322 14.84 14.61 22.47
CA LYS A 322 14.55 13.39 23.23
C LYS A 322 13.36 13.50 24.20
N ASP A 323 13.17 14.65 24.84
CA ASP A 323 12.06 14.87 25.79
C ASP A 323 10.68 14.92 25.12
N HIS A 324 10.62 15.13 23.80
CA HIS A 324 9.37 15.13 23.02
C HIS A 324 8.92 13.71 22.63
N TYR A 325 9.78 12.71 22.80
CA TYR A 325 9.51 11.34 22.35
C TYR A 325 9.45 10.38 23.56
N PRO A 326 8.25 9.95 23.98
CA PRO A 326 8.07 9.06 25.13
C PRO A 326 8.81 7.72 25.00
N ALA A 327 9.19 7.32 23.79
CA ALA A 327 9.96 6.11 23.55
C ALA A 327 11.45 6.22 23.94
N TYR A 328 11.95 7.43 24.25
CA TYR A 328 13.33 7.66 24.70
C TYR A 328 13.51 7.56 26.22
N SER A 329 12.43 7.57 27.00
CA SER A 329 12.46 7.45 28.47
C SER A 329 12.57 6.01 28.94
#